data_AF-A0A6I2VJ49-F1
#
_entry.id   AF-A0A6I2VJ49-F1
#
_cell.length_a   1.000
_cell.length_b   1.000
_cell.length_c   1.000
_cell.angle_alpha   90.00
_cell.angle_beta   90.00
_cell.angle_gamma   90.00
#
_symmetry.space_group_name_H-M   'P 1'
#
loop_
_entity.id
_entity.type
_entity.pdbx_description
1 polymer ?
#
loop_
_entity_poly.entity_id
_entity_poly.type
_entity_poly.pdbx_seq_one_letter_code
_entity_poly.pdbx_strand_id
1 'polypeptide(L)'
;MDRCIHELETFSCADCRPRTVAGQIVYATPGGSVVHRRPDCEMLARGQASVDSAGGRIGVINPVHRDKHPGRGDCAWCMAEQEIGSCQILINEVPTDAIIINTRPLGYGHLAYLVRYKAQDGRVVEVQMKKKQFMDLQIKNDDNI
;
A
#
# COMPACT_ATOMS: atom_id res chain seq x y z
N MET A 1 -20.92 -18.28 -11.14
CA MET A 1 -19.53 -17.81 -11.01
C MET A 1 -19.58 -16.29 -11.12
N ASP A 2 -19.25 -15.58 -10.05
CA ASP A 2 -19.28 -14.11 -10.03
C ASP A 2 -18.06 -13.57 -10.81
N ARG A 3 -18.32 -13.14 -12.05
CA ARG A 3 -17.39 -12.33 -12.84
C ARG A 3 -17.58 -10.86 -12.46
N CYS A 4 -16.48 -10.13 -12.33
CA CYS A 4 -16.51 -8.69 -12.09
C CYS A 4 -16.79 -7.91 -13.39
N ILE A 5 -16.93 -6.58 -13.29
CA ILE A 5 -17.13 -5.69 -14.45
C ILE A 5 -15.95 -5.71 -15.44
N HIS A 6 -14.80 -6.26 -15.05
CA HIS A 6 -13.61 -6.45 -15.89
C HIS A 6 -13.58 -7.84 -16.55
N GLU A 7 -14.69 -8.57 -16.55
CA GLU A 7 -14.85 -9.92 -17.15
C GLU A 7 -13.97 -11.05 -16.58
N LEU A 8 -13.16 -10.74 -15.56
CA LEU A 8 -12.36 -11.68 -14.80
C LEU A 8 -13.17 -12.28 -13.64
N GLU A 9 -12.78 -13.47 -13.18
CA GLU A 9 -13.28 -14.02 -11.91
C GLU A 9 -12.97 -13.05 -10.76
N THR A 10 -13.90 -12.85 -9.83
CA THR A 10 -13.80 -11.82 -8.77
C THR A 10 -12.51 -11.92 -7.96
N PHE A 11 -12.03 -13.14 -7.67
CA PHE A 11 -10.78 -13.35 -6.92
C PHE A 11 -9.51 -13.26 -7.79
N SER A 12 -9.66 -13.26 -9.10
CA SER A 12 -8.56 -13.19 -10.08
C SER A 12 -8.32 -11.76 -10.59
N CYS A 13 -9.32 -10.89 -10.51
CA CYS A 13 -9.18 -9.48 -10.87
C CYS A 13 -8.38 -8.74 -9.79
N ALA A 14 -7.25 -8.12 -10.14
CA ALA A 14 -6.45 -7.35 -9.20
C ALA A 14 -7.21 -6.16 -8.56
N ASP A 15 -8.19 -5.61 -9.29
CA ASP A 15 -9.02 -4.49 -8.82
C ASP A 15 -10.20 -4.93 -7.96
N CYS A 16 -10.82 -6.06 -8.30
CA CYS A 16 -12.03 -6.55 -7.62
C CYS A 16 -11.77 -7.59 -6.53
N ARG A 17 -10.58 -8.22 -6.51
CA ARG A 17 -10.23 -9.17 -5.45
C ARG A 17 -10.23 -8.45 -4.10
N PRO A 18 -10.86 -9.03 -3.06
CA PRO A 18 -10.80 -8.46 -1.73
C PRO A 18 -9.35 -8.34 -1.28
N ARG A 19 -8.90 -7.12 -0.98
CA ARG A 19 -7.53 -6.85 -0.48
C ARG A 19 -7.42 -7.03 1.04
N THR A 20 -8.52 -7.48 1.65
CA THR A 20 -8.69 -7.71 3.08
C THR A 20 -9.47 -8.95 3.36
N VAL A 21 -9.13 -9.60 4.47
CA VAL A 21 -9.92 -10.70 5.03
C VAL A 21 -10.92 -10.19 6.07
N ALA A 22 -12.05 -10.88 6.23
CA ALA A 22 -13.01 -10.56 7.29
C ALA A 22 -12.33 -10.62 8.67
N GLY A 23 -12.62 -9.66 9.54
CA GLY A 23 -12.00 -9.56 10.87
C GLY A 23 -10.61 -8.93 10.89
N GLN A 24 -10.00 -8.62 9.73
CA GLN A 24 -8.71 -7.94 9.67
C GLN A 24 -8.76 -6.56 10.35
N ILE A 25 -7.78 -6.28 11.20
CA ILE A 25 -7.54 -4.94 11.73
C ILE A 25 -6.92 -4.07 10.63
N VAL A 26 -7.61 -2.98 10.32
CA VAL A 26 -7.18 -1.92 9.41
C VAL A 26 -7.23 -0.58 10.15
N TYR A 27 -6.75 0.47 9.51
CA TYR A 27 -6.64 1.81 10.10
C TYR A 27 -7.44 2.79 9.28
N ALA A 28 -8.20 3.64 9.97
CA ALA A 28 -8.93 4.70 9.29
C ALA A 28 -9.20 5.88 10.22
N THR A 29 -9.50 7.03 9.63
CA THR A 29 -9.94 8.22 10.35
C THR A 29 -11.47 8.30 10.39
N PRO A 30 -12.07 8.98 11.37
CA PRO A 30 -13.47 9.39 11.31
C PRO A 30 -13.76 10.18 10.02
N GLY A 31 -14.85 9.85 9.32
CA GLY A 31 -15.23 10.51 8.06
C GLY A 31 -14.41 10.13 6.82
N GLY A 32 -13.29 9.39 6.97
CA GLY A 32 -12.51 8.90 5.82
C GLY A 32 -13.27 7.88 4.97
N SER A 33 -13.15 7.96 3.65
CA SER A 33 -13.80 7.07 2.68
C SER A 33 -13.03 5.77 2.42
N VAL A 34 -11.82 5.66 2.96
CA VAL A 34 -10.88 4.57 2.66
C VAL A 34 -10.30 3.99 3.96
N VAL A 35 -9.98 2.69 3.95
CA VAL A 35 -9.21 2.01 5.01
C VAL A 35 -7.78 1.73 4.56
N HIS A 36 -6.87 1.66 5.54
CA HIS A 36 -5.44 1.48 5.32
C HIS A 36 -4.92 0.26 6.10
N ARG A 37 -3.97 -0.49 5.55
CA ARG A 37 -3.33 -1.63 6.23
C ARG A 37 -2.44 -1.19 7.39
N ARG A 38 -1.97 0.06 7.35
CA ARG A 38 -0.99 0.62 8.27
C ARG A 38 -1.40 2.01 8.75
N PRO A 39 -1.11 2.38 10.01
CA PRO A 39 -1.42 3.70 10.54
C PRO A 39 -0.51 4.79 9.98
N ASP A 40 0.69 4.43 9.53
CA ASP A 40 1.71 5.32 8.96
C ASP A 40 1.67 5.37 7.43
N CYS A 41 0.55 4.96 6.82
CA CYS A 41 0.40 5.01 5.37
C CYS A 41 0.48 6.46 4.86
N GLU A 42 1.42 6.77 3.97
CA GLU A 42 1.52 8.12 3.39
C GLU A 42 0.23 8.63 2.75
N MET A 43 -0.60 7.78 2.14
CA MET A 43 -1.89 8.23 1.58
C MET A 43 -2.87 8.67 2.67
N LEU A 44 -2.79 8.04 3.86
CA LEU A 44 -3.54 8.49 5.03
C LEU A 44 -3.03 9.86 5.48
N ALA A 45 -1.71 9.99 5.67
CA ALA A 45 -1.08 11.24 6.09
C ALA A 45 -1.38 12.40 5.12
N ARG A 46 -1.34 12.13 3.81
CA ARG A 46 -1.74 13.10 2.77
C ARG A 46 -3.22 13.48 2.87
N GLY A 47 -4.11 12.52 3.10
CA GLY A 47 -5.53 12.81 3.32
C GLY A 47 -5.75 13.73 4.52
N GLN A 48 -5.07 13.47 5.64
CA GLN A 48 -5.11 14.35 6.82
C GLN A 48 -4.55 15.74 6.51
N ALA A 49 -3.43 15.84 5.81
CA ALA A 49 -2.84 17.13 5.41
C ALA A 49 -3.77 17.93 4.48
N SER A 50 -4.50 17.27 3.57
CA SER A 50 -5.48 17.92 2.70
C SER A 50 -6.68 18.47 3.49
N VAL A 51 -7.16 17.72 4.49
CA VAL A 51 -8.22 18.19 5.39
C VAL A 51 -7.75 19.41 6.19
N ASP A 52 -6.54 19.34 6.74
CA ASP A 52 -5.94 20.44 7.51
C ASP A 52 -5.76 21.71 6.65
N SER A 53 -5.23 21.55 5.42
CA SER A 53 -5.05 22.65 4.47
C SER A 53 -6.37 23.30 4.03
N ALA A 54 -7.47 22.55 4.05
CA ALA A 54 -8.82 23.06 3.79
C ALA A 54 -9.47 23.72 5.03
N GLY A 55 -8.74 23.85 6.15
CA GLY A 55 -9.25 24.39 7.41
C GLY A 55 -10.10 23.40 8.22
N GLY A 56 -10.11 22.12 7.84
CA GLY A 56 -10.77 21.06 8.57
C GLY A 56 -9.99 20.59 9.79
N ARG A 57 -10.61 19.77 10.64
CA ARG A 57 -9.94 19.14 11.79
C ARG A 57 -9.45 17.75 11.43
N ILE A 58 -8.16 17.49 11.66
CA ILE A 58 -7.60 16.15 11.49
C ILE A 58 -8.20 15.16 12.49
N GLY A 59 -8.74 14.05 11.98
CA GLY A 59 -9.28 12.98 12.81
C GLY A 59 -8.18 12.04 13.30
N VAL A 60 -8.36 11.47 14.50
CA VAL A 60 -7.47 10.44 15.05
C VAL A 60 -7.48 9.19 14.16
N ILE A 61 -6.33 8.55 14.00
CA ILE A 61 -6.19 7.28 13.29
C ILE A 61 -6.53 6.16 14.25
N ASN A 62 -7.60 5.42 13.97
CA ASN A 62 -8.06 4.33 14.83
C ASN A 62 -7.85 2.97 14.17
N PRO A 63 -7.41 1.94 14.93
CA PRO A 63 -7.55 0.57 14.49
C PRO A 63 -9.04 0.19 14.48
N VAL A 64 -9.50 -0.40 13.39
CA VAL A 64 -10.89 -0.82 13.19
C VAL A 64 -10.93 -2.18 12.51
N HIS A 65 -12.01 -2.92 12.75
CA HIS A 65 -12.28 -4.16 12.01
C HIS A 65 -12.86 -3.85 10.63
N ARG A 66 -12.27 -4.39 9.57
CA ARG A 66 -12.67 -4.11 8.18
C ARG A 66 -14.15 -4.40 7.90
N ASP A 67 -14.67 -5.49 8.44
CA ASP A 67 -16.05 -5.96 8.30
C ASP A 67 -17.08 -5.01 8.92
N LYS A 68 -16.67 -4.15 9.88
CA LYS A 68 -17.53 -3.11 10.45
C LYS A 68 -17.60 -1.84 9.60
N HIS A 69 -16.84 -1.77 8.51
CA HIS A 69 -16.78 -0.61 7.62
C HIS A 69 -16.93 -1.00 6.14
N PRO A 70 -17.99 -1.73 5.74
CA PRO A 70 -18.14 -2.24 4.37
C PRO A 70 -18.25 -1.13 3.32
N GLY A 71 -18.76 0.06 3.67
CA GLY A 71 -18.90 1.20 2.75
C GLY A 71 -17.61 1.98 2.48
N ARG A 72 -16.47 1.61 3.09
CA ARG A 72 -15.17 2.24 2.83
C ARG A 72 -14.40 1.43 1.78
N GLY A 73 -13.76 2.12 0.85
CA GLY A 73 -12.85 1.51 -0.12
C GLY A 73 -11.52 1.11 0.51
N ASP A 74 -10.73 0.31 -0.20
CA ASP A 74 -9.40 -0.09 0.23
C ASP A 74 -8.35 0.88 -0.35
N CYS A 75 -7.35 1.27 0.47
CA CYS A 75 -6.30 2.14 -0.01
C CYS A 75 -5.46 1.44 -1.09
N ALA A 76 -5.55 1.90 -2.35
CA ALA A 76 -4.81 1.34 -3.48
C ALA A 76 -3.29 1.25 -3.25
N TRP A 77 -2.74 2.08 -2.36
CA TRP A 77 -1.33 2.07 -2.01
C TRP A 77 -0.95 0.94 -1.05
N CYS A 78 -1.40 1.02 0.20
CA CYS A 78 -0.98 0.08 1.26
C CYS A 78 -1.78 -1.22 1.31
N MET A 79 -2.85 -1.32 0.52
CA MET A 79 -3.64 -2.55 0.39
C MET A 79 -3.24 -3.36 -0.85
N ALA A 80 -2.25 -2.90 -1.62
CA ALA A 80 -1.66 -3.71 -2.67
C ALA A 80 -1.00 -4.97 -2.06
N GLU A 81 -1.17 -6.10 -2.74
CA GLU A 81 -0.59 -7.40 -2.36
C GLU A 81 0.22 -8.02 -3.49
N GLN A 82 0.29 -7.37 -4.65
CA GLN A 82 0.97 -7.91 -5.80
C GLN A 82 2.45 -7.57 -5.75
N GLU A 83 3.30 -8.59 -5.87
CA GLU A 83 4.71 -8.38 -6.15
C GLU A 83 4.88 -7.92 -7.59
N ILE A 84 5.37 -6.70 -7.77
CA ILE A 84 5.62 -6.08 -9.08
C ILE A 84 7.10 -6.04 -9.44
N GLY A 85 7.98 -6.53 -8.56
CA GLY A 85 9.42 -6.56 -8.81
C GLY A 85 10.22 -6.97 -7.58
N SER A 86 11.54 -7.03 -7.76
CA SER A 86 12.53 -7.28 -6.71
C SER A 86 13.62 -6.21 -6.75
N CYS A 87 14.33 -6.05 -5.64
CA CYS A 87 15.39 -5.07 -5.51
C CYS A 87 16.32 -5.40 -4.34
N GLN A 88 17.47 -4.73 -4.31
CA GLN A 88 18.28 -4.63 -3.10
C GLN A 88 18.17 -3.23 -2.50
N ILE A 89 17.95 -3.20 -1.19
CA ILE A 89 17.89 -1.98 -0.39
C ILE A 89 18.97 -2.02 0.68
N LEU A 90 19.38 -0.84 1.17
CA LEU A 90 20.29 -0.73 2.32
C LEU A 90 19.48 -0.59 3.61
N ILE A 91 19.63 -1.55 4.51
CA ILE A 91 19.10 -1.46 5.88
C ILE A 91 20.30 -1.40 6.82
N ASN A 92 20.51 -0.26 7.48
CA ASN A 92 21.68 -0.04 8.34
C ASN A 92 23.01 -0.40 7.64
N GLU A 93 23.18 0.07 6.40
CA GLU A 93 24.36 -0.19 5.55
C GLU A 93 24.55 -1.66 5.12
N VAL A 94 23.59 -2.54 5.43
CA VAL A 94 23.58 -3.94 4.98
C VAL A 94 22.68 -4.09 3.74
N PRO A 95 23.22 -4.57 2.61
CA PRO A 95 22.43 -4.94 1.44
C PRO A 95 21.41 -6.03 1.82
N THR A 96 20.14 -5.77 1.54
CA THR A 96 19.03 -6.65 1.91
C THR A 96 18.14 -6.86 0.70
N ASP A 97 17.87 -8.12 0.37
CA ASP A 97 16.93 -8.47 -0.69
C ASP A 97 15.51 -8.10 -0.28
N ALA A 98 14.79 -7.52 -1.23
CA ALA A 98 13.49 -6.92 -1.02
C ALA A 98 12.60 -7.15 -2.25
N ILE A 99 11.29 -7.22 -2.01
CA ILE A 99 10.29 -7.26 -3.08
C ILE A 99 9.52 -5.95 -3.12
N ILE A 100 9.20 -5.49 -4.33
CA ILE A 100 8.40 -4.29 -4.57
C ILE A 100 6.94 -4.72 -4.61
N ILE A 101 6.14 -4.17 -3.70
CA ILE A 101 4.70 -4.44 -3.60
C ILE A 101 3.90 -3.41 -4.39
N ASN A 102 4.38 -2.17 -4.47
CA ASN A 102 3.68 -1.12 -5.18
C ASN A 102 4.61 0.05 -5.56
N THR A 103 4.27 0.79 -6.60
CA THR A 103 4.91 2.03 -7.01
C THR A 103 3.88 3.14 -7.23
N ARG A 104 4.26 4.39 -6.94
CA ARG A 104 3.40 5.52 -7.26
C ARG A 104 4.19 6.77 -7.62
N PRO A 105 3.67 7.62 -8.51
CA PRO A 105 4.28 8.89 -8.83
C PRO A 105 4.20 9.87 -7.66
N LEU A 106 5.32 10.55 -7.41
CA LEU A 106 5.42 11.72 -6.52
C LEU A 106 5.41 13.05 -7.29
N GLY A 107 5.44 13.00 -8.63
CA GLY A 107 5.62 14.16 -9.51
C GLY A 107 7.08 14.32 -9.97
N TYR A 108 7.30 15.07 -11.06
CA TYR A 108 8.63 15.38 -11.63
C TYR A 108 9.54 14.15 -11.86
N GLY A 109 8.96 13.04 -12.31
CA GLY A 109 9.71 11.79 -12.57
C GLY A 109 10.16 11.04 -11.30
N HIS A 110 9.69 11.44 -10.11
CA HIS A 110 9.97 10.73 -8.87
C HIS A 110 8.92 9.67 -8.57
N LEU A 111 9.37 8.52 -8.07
CA LEU A 111 8.52 7.41 -7.61
C LEU A 111 8.74 7.16 -6.12
N ALA A 112 7.65 6.86 -5.41
CA ALA A 112 7.67 6.15 -4.14
C ALA A 112 7.43 4.67 -4.39
N TYR A 113 8.09 3.85 -3.57
CA TYR A 113 8.04 2.40 -3.63
C TYR A 113 7.55 1.88 -2.28
N LEU A 114 6.61 0.96 -2.29
CA LEU A 114 6.29 0.14 -1.12
C LEU A 114 7.09 -1.16 -1.27
N VAL A 115 8.00 -1.40 -0.35
CA VAL A 115 8.95 -2.51 -0.39
C VAL A 115 8.72 -3.41 0.81
N ARG A 116 8.80 -4.73 0.62
CA ARG A 116 8.74 -5.74 1.67
C ARG A 116 10.06 -6.51 1.74
N TYR A 117 10.61 -6.68 2.92
CA TYR A 117 11.84 -7.46 3.14
C TYR A 117 11.77 -8.25 4.44
N LYS A 118 12.69 -9.19 4.63
CA LYS A 118 12.85 -9.94 5.89
C LYS A 118 13.99 -9.32 6.70
N ALA A 119 13.68 -8.81 7.87
CA ALA A 119 14.67 -8.28 8.81
C ALA A 119 15.55 -9.40 9.38
N GLN A 120 16.68 -9.03 10.00
CA GLN A 120 17.64 -9.98 10.59
C GLN A 120 17.02 -10.87 11.67
N ASP A 121 16.04 -10.35 12.41
CA ASP A 121 15.27 -11.09 13.41
C ASP A 121 14.18 -11.99 12.82
N GLY A 122 14.12 -12.09 11.49
CA GLY A 122 13.16 -12.91 10.75
C GLY A 122 11.80 -12.26 10.54
N ARG A 123 11.53 -11.07 11.08
CA ARG A 123 10.26 -10.37 10.86
C ARG A 123 10.16 -9.90 9.42
N VAL A 124 8.95 -9.98 8.86
CA VAL A 124 8.63 -9.35 7.58
C VAL A 124 8.29 -7.89 7.83
N VAL A 125 9.00 -7.00 7.14
CA VAL A 125 8.87 -5.56 7.29
C VAL A 125 8.45 -4.97 5.94
N GLU A 126 7.44 -4.09 5.98
CA GLU A 126 7.07 -3.27 4.83
C GLU A 126 7.49 -1.83 5.09
N VAL A 127 8.18 -1.20 4.15
CA VAL A 127 8.64 0.19 4.24
C VAL A 127 8.35 0.95 2.96
N GLN A 128 8.11 2.25 3.12
CA GLN A 128 7.98 3.16 2.00
C GLN A 128 9.34 3.80 1.74
N MET A 129 9.80 3.73 0.49
CA MET A 129 11.14 4.16 0.10
C MET A 129 11.09 5.03 -1.15
N LYS A 130 12.11 5.88 -1.32
CA LYS A 130 12.36 6.63 -2.56
C LYS A 130 13.49 5.96 -3.34
N LYS A 131 13.51 6.13 -4.68
CA LYS A 131 14.51 5.51 -5.58
C LYS A 131 15.97 5.66 -5.12
N LYS A 132 16.32 6.77 -4.45
CA LYS A 132 17.68 7.06 -3.96
C LYS A 132 18.21 6.04 -2.93
N GLN A 133 17.36 5.18 -2.38
CA GLN A 133 17.71 4.21 -1.34
C GLN A 133 17.88 2.78 -1.87
N PHE A 134 17.82 2.60 -3.19
CA PHE A 134 17.96 1.31 -3.87
C PHE A 134 19.41 1.13 -4.34
N MET A 135 19.94 -0.09 -4.20
CA MET A 135 21.23 -0.48 -4.78
C MET A 135 21.05 -1.08 -6.17
N ASP A 136 20.05 -1.94 -6.34
CA ASP A 136 19.63 -2.50 -7.62
C ASP A 136 18.11 -2.59 -7.65
N LEU A 137 17.48 -2.22 -8.78
CA LEU A 137 16.03 -2.13 -8.94
C LEU A 137 15.61 -2.90 -10.17
N GLN A 138 14.97 -4.06 -9.96
CA GLN A 138 14.47 -4.93 -11.02
C GLN A 138 12.94 -4.96 -10.96
N ILE A 139 12.30 -4.11 -11.75
CA ILE A 139 10.84 -4.10 -11.87
C ILE A 139 10.46 -5.15 -12.93
N LYS A 140 9.47 -5.99 -12.62
CA LYS A 140 8.83 -6.81 -13.63
C LYS A 140 8.03 -5.85 -14.51
N ASN A 141 8.57 -5.51 -15.67
CA ASN A 141 7.78 -4.81 -16.67
C ASN A 141 6.73 -5.81 -17.15
N ASP A 142 5.49 -5.63 -16.72
CA ASP A 142 4.34 -6.24 -17.38
C ASP A 142 4.13 -5.48 -18.71
N ASP A 143 5.05 -5.68 -19.66
CA ASP A 143 4.83 -5.34 -21.07
C ASP A 143 3.81 -6.35 -21.62
N ASN A 144 2.52 -6.15 -21.30
CA ASN A 144 1.37 -6.71 -22.02
C ASN A 144 0.06 -6.06 -21.52
N ILE A 145 -0.30 -4.91 -22.08
CA ILE A 145 -1.68 -4.55 -22.40
C ILE A 145 -1.69 -4.05 -23.85
#